data_AF-A0A5P2DCC5-F1
#
_entry.id   AF-A0A5P2DCC5-F1
#
_cell.length_a   1.000
_cell.length_b   1.000
_cell.length_c   1.000
_cell.angle_alpha   90.00
_cell.angle_beta   90.00
_cell.angle_gamma   90.00
#
_symmetry.space_group_name_H-M   'P 1'
#
loop_
_entity.id
_entity.type
_entity.pdbx_description
1 polymer ?
#
loop_
_entity_poly.entity_id
_entity_poly.type
_entity_poly.pdbx_seq_one_letter_code
_entity_poly.pdbx_strand_id
1 'polypeptide(L)' 'MDFGISPANIAVLKNGRAKAVRFSTLDAICRTLDCQPGDVLRWAPGDADEG' A
#
# COMPACT_ATOMS: atom_id res chain seq x y z
N MET A 1 0.16 -18.16 8.96
CA MET A 1 -0.71 -16.97 8.81
C MET A 1 -0.14 -16.20 7.64
N ASP A 2 -0.71 -16.41 6.46
CA ASP A 2 -0.24 -15.80 5.22
C ASP A 2 -0.92 -14.44 5.11
N PHE A 3 -0.15 -13.36 5.15
CA PHE A 3 -0.70 -12.01 4.99
C PHE A 3 -1.25 -11.79 3.57
N GLY A 4 -1.13 -12.76 2.65
CA GLY A 4 -1.67 -12.68 1.29
C GLY A 4 -0.99 -11.60 0.45
N ILE A 5 0.14 -11.07 0.93
CA ILE A 5 0.97 -10.11 0.21
C ILE A 5 2.16 -10.88 -0.33
N SER A 6 2.12 -11.23 -1.62
CA SER A 6 3.26 -11.84 -2.28
C SER A 6 4.46 -10.88 -2.27
N PRO A 7 5.70 -11.40 -2.36
CA PRO A 7 6.90 -10.56 -2.48
C PRO A 7 6.82 -9.57 -3.65
N ALA A 8 6.13 -9.96 -4.74
CA ALA A 8 5.87 -9.11 -5.89
C ALA A 8 4.98 -7.90 -5.53
N ASN A 9 3.92 -8.10 -4.74
CA ASN A 9 3.07 -6.99 -4.27
C ASN A 9 3.86 -6.03 -3.38
N ILE A 10 4.72 -6.54 -2.49
CA ILE A 10 5.58 -5.70 -1.65
C ILE A 10 6.53 -4.86 -2.51
N ALA A 11 7.14 -5.46 -3.53
CA ALA A 11 8.04 -4.74 -4.43
C ALA A 11 7.33 -3.59 -5.17
N VAL A 12 6.10 -3.79 -5.64
CA VAL A 12 5.32 -2.74 -6.31
C VAL A 12 4.92 -1.61 -5.35
N LEU A 13 4.52 -1.96 -4.12
CA LEU A 13 4.19 -0.98 -3.07
C LEU A 13 5.41 -0.14 -2.67
N LYS A 14 6.56 -0.78 -2.42
CA LYS A 14 7.80 -0.09 -2.03
C LYS A 14 8.30 0.90 -3.09
N ASN A 15 8.06 0.60 -4.36
CA ASN A 15 8.48 1.46 -5.47
C ASN A 15 7.44 2.54 -5.83
N GLY A 16 6.34 2.65 -5.08
CA GLY A 16 5.30 3.65 -5.34
C GLY A 16 4.51 3.42 -6.64
N ARG A 17 4.62 2.25 -7.26
CA ARG A 17 3.97 1.93 -8.55
C ARG A 17 2.61 1.25 -8.39
N ALA A 18 2.13 1.13 -7.16
CA ALA A 18 0.86 0.49 -6.86
C ALA A 18 -0.30 1.39 -7.31
N LYS A 19 -1.07 0.93 -8.30
CA LYS A 19 -2.28 1.62 -8.76
C LYS A 19 -3.47 1.45 -7.82
N ALA A 20 -3.50 0.34 -7.07
CA ALA A 20 -4.56 0.02 -6.13
C ALA A 20 -4.01 -0.85 -5.00
N VAL A 21 -4.68 -0.81 -3.84
CA VAL A 21 -4.40 -1.65 -2.68
C VAL A 21 -5.70 -2.25 -2.14
N ARG A 22 -5.69 -3.54 -1.77
CA ARG A 22 -6.82 -4.16 -1.08
C ARG A 22 -6.87 -3.70 0.37
N PHE A 23 -8.06 -3.51 0.93
CA PHE A 23 -8.20 -3.15 2.34
C PHE A 23 -7.58 -4.17 3.30
N SER A 24 -7.65 -5.47 2.99
CA SER A 24 -6.98 -6.51 3.80
C SER A 24 -5.46 -6.35 3.84
N THR A 25 -4.86 -5.89 2.74
CA THR A 25 -3.43 -5.61 2.66
C THR A 25 -3.08 -4.34 3.43
N LEU A 26 -3.91 -3.30 3.33
CA LEU A 26 -3.74 -2.07 4.12
C LEU A 26 -3.88 -2.35 5.63
N ASP A 27 -4.85 -3.16 6.05
CA ASP A 27 -5.02 -3.61 7.44
C ASP A 27 -3.80 -4.37 7.96
N ALA A 28 -3.28 -5.32 7.17
CA ALA A 28 -2.05 -6.04 7.51
C ALA A 28 -0.84 -5.10 7.72
N ILE A 29 -0.69 -4.09 6.86
CA ILE A 29 0.37 -3.08 6.99
C ILE A 29 0.17 -2.28 8.27
N CYS A 30 -1.04 -1.76 8.51
CA CYS A 30 -1.37 -0.95 9.68
C CYS A 30 -1.10 -1.71 10.99
N ARG A 31 -1.49 -2.99 11.07
CA ARG A 31 -1.22 -3.84 12.24
C ARG A 31 0.26 -4.13 12.46
N THR A 32 1.03 -4.25 11.37
CA THR A 32 2.47 -4.55 11.44
C THR A 32 3.27 -3.31 11.86
N LEU A 33 2.88 -2.14 11.38
CA LEU A 33 3.56 -0.87 11.65
C LEU A 33 2.97 -0.10 12.84
N ASP A 34 1.91 -0.62 13.45
CA ASP A 34 1.14 0.04 14.51
C ASP A 34 0.73 1.48 14.16
N CYS A 35 0.13 1.64 12.97
CA CYS A 35 -0.27 2.94 12.42
C CYS A 35 -1.72 2.94 11.94
N GLN A 36 -2.24 4.13 11.62
CA GLN A 36 -3.55 4.32 11.02
C GLN A 36 -3.46 4.39 9.49
N PRO A 37 -4.55 4.08 8.76
CA PRO A 37 -4.60 4.24 7.31
C PRO A 37 -4.25 5.66 6.82
N GLY A 38 -4.59 6.68 7.60
CA GLY A 38 -4.27 8.07 7.30
C GLY A 38 -2.77 8.40 7.39
N ASP A 39 -1.98 7.58 8.09
CA ASP A 39 -0.52 7.72 8.16
C ASP A 39 0.16 7.14 6.91
N VAL A 40 -0.53 6.23 6.19
CA VAL A 40 -0.02 5.53 5.01
C VAL A 40 -0.51 6.16 3.71
N LEU A 41 -1.77 6.63 3.70
CA LEU A 41 -2.41 7.17 2.51
C LEU A 41 -2.41 8.70 2.51
N ARG A 42 -1.91 9.27 1.42
CA ARG A 42 -1.94 10.71 1.17
C ARG A 42 -2.63 10.98 -0.16
N TRP A 43 -3.51 11.99 -0.18
CA TRP A 43 -4.02 12.54 -1.44
C TRP A 43 -2.92 13.36 -2.12
N ALA A 44 -2.58 13.02 -3.36
CA ALA A 44 -1.62 13.75 -4.20
C ALA A 44 -2.32 14.22 -5.50
N PRO A 45 -2.64 15.51 -5.65
CA PRO A 45 -3.21 16.02 -6.89
C PRO A 45 -2.13 16.09 -7.98
N GLY A 46 -2.24 15.29 -9.04
CA GLY A 46 -1.38 15.38 -10.23
C GLY A 46 -0.62 14.10 -10.63
N ASP A 47 -0.52 13.11 -9.74
CA ASP A 47 0.32 11.90 -9.97
C ASP A 47 -0.46 10.71 -10.60
N ALA A 48 -1.61 10.95 -11.23
CA ALA A 48 -2.44 9.87 -11.79
C ALA A 48 -1.94 9.34 -13.14
N ASP A 49 -1.13 10.12 -13.86
CA ASP A 49 -0.66 9.81 -15.22
C ASP A 49 0.66 10.56 -15.53
N GLU A 50 1.76 10.14 -14.89
CA GLU A 50 3.10 10.28 -15.48
C GLU A 50 3.65 8.86 -15.68
N GLY A 51 3.22 8.24 -16.77
CA GLY A 51 3.72 6.97 -17.30
C GLY A 51 4.16 7.15 -18.75
#